data_AF-A0A063BFI8-F1
#
_entry.id   AF-A0A063BFI8-F1
#
_cell.length_a   1.000
_cell.length_b   1.000
_cell.length_c   1.000
_cell.angle_alpha   90.00
_cell.angle_beta   90.00
_cell.angle_gamma   90.00
#
_symmetry.space_group_name_H-M   'P 1'
#
loop_
_entity.id
_entity.type
_entity.pdbx_description
1 polymer ?
#
loop_
_entity_poly.entity_id
_entity_poly.type
_entity_poly.pdbx_seq_one_letter_code
_entity_poly.pdbx_strand_id
1 'polypeptide(L)'
;MPESIHIGPDGTRYHHAATMTTTPTGDTTPKPVTARLKVFWKTMQKRWTGADIRAYQDAVPQLVEQVRTEWYWNHQGADSSNRFTCEDFAIRVLVQFAASRGLPLRLATGVRTYRNVEKHGLPEHPRYESTMYGFADMVAMTFGAPDVQRVNVNTARVNSPEALKPGDILALAHDFKGRRTGGRAHHIQLVTKVSPSTIEIYQGNSDSTIHWPITWVNKILGRNAADPQQSVYAGLPVETGKFIRSGTGWDYTNNTTGNAQRDYMKYFDLYRWNFLRFNE
;
A
#
# COMPACT_ATOMS: atom_id res chain seq x y z
N MET A 1 -16.81 -30.33 -4.57
CA MET A 1 -15.88 -29.55 -5.41
C MET A 1 -14.51 -29.69 -4.77
N PRO A 2 -13.49 -30.25 -5.44
CA PRO A 2 -12.18 -30.46 -4.82
C PRO A 2 -11.56 -29.11 -4.45
N GLU A 3 -11.04 -29.00 -3.24
CA GLU A 3 -10.35 -27.80 -2.74
C GLU A 3 -9.08 -27.55 -3.58
N SER A 4 -9.03 -26.43 -4.32
CA SER A 4 -7.81 -26.00 -4.98
C SER A 4 -6.91 -25.31 -3.96
N ILE A 5 -5.85 -26.01 -3.54
CA ILE A 5 -4.79 -25.48 -2.66
C ILE A 5 -3.82 -24.69 -3.53
N HIS A 6 -3.65 -23.40 -3.24
CA HIS A 6 -2.60 -22.58 -3.85
C HIS A 6 -1.35 -22.60 -2.96
N ILE A 7 -0.17 -22.79 -3.56
CA ILE A 7 1.13 -22.78 -2.88
C ILE A 7 1.90 -21.55 -3.36
N GLY A 8 2.22 -20.64 -2.45
CA GLY A 8 2.99 -19.44 -2.76
C GLY A 8 4.49 -19.72 -3.01
N PRO A 9 5.26 -18.71 -3.45
CA PRO A 9 6.70 -18.83 -3.70
C PRO A 9 7.52 -19.21 -2.46
N ASP A 10 6.95 -18.99 -1.28
CA ASP A 10 7.49 -19.33 0.05
C ASP A 10 7.05 -20.71 0.54
N GLY A 11 6.27 -21.46 -0.26
CA GLY A 11 5.70 -22.76 0.12
C GLY A 11 4.45 -22.67 0.98
N THR A 12 3.93 -21.47 1.27
CA THR A 12 2.75 -21.28 2.11
C THR A 12 1.48 -21.68 1.35
N ARG A 13 0.63 -22.49 1.99
CA ARG A 13 -0.66 -22.93 1.44
C ARG A 13 -1.76 -21.92 1.78
N TYR A 14 -2.47 -21.42 0.77
CA TYR A 14 -3.56 -20.46 0.94
C TYR A 14 -4.91 -21.13 0.67
N HIS A 15 -5.87 -20.92 1.56
CA HIS A 15 -7.22 -21.50 1.49
C HIS A 15 -8.23 -20.49 0.92
N HIS A 16 -9.20 -20.97 0.14
CA HIS A 16 -10.36 -20.19 -0.29
C HIS A 16 -11.21 -19.71 0.92
N ALA A 17 -12.06 -18.69 0.68
CA ALA A 17 -12.89 -17.98 1.66
C ALA A 17 -13.32 -18.81 2.88
N ALA A 18 -12.91 -18.38 4.08
CA ALA A 18 -13.26 -19.07 5.32
C ALA A 18 -14.69 -18.72 5.75
N THR A 19 -15.49 -19.74 6.02
CA THR A 19 -16.76 -19.58 6.73
C THR A 19 -16.48 -19.66 8.22
N MET A 20 -16.87 -18.65 8.99
CA MET A 20 -16.76 -18.65 10.45
C MET A 20 -18.16 -18.58 11.07
N THR A 21 -18.47 -19.53 11.93
CA THR A 21 -19.68 -19.50 12.77
C THR A 21 -19.36 -18.74 14.04
N THR A 22 -20.12 -17.69 14.35
CA THR A 22 -19.97 -16.94 15.60
C THR A 22 -21.30 -16.82 16.31
N THR A 23 -21.27 -16.78 17.64
CA THR A 23 -22.44 -16.51 18.49
C THR A 23 -22.39 -15.03 18.89
N PRO A 24 -23.41 -14.21 18.56
CA PRO A 24 -23.46 -12.82 18.98
C PRO A 24 -23.46 -12.71 20.52
N THR A 25 -22.56 -11.89 21.08
CA THR A 25 -22.62 -11.53 22.50
C THR A 25 -23.68 -10.44 22.70
N GLY A 26 -24.86 -10.82 23.21
CA GLY A 26 -25.95 -9.89 23.56
C GLY A 26 -27.34 -10.30 23.08
N ASP A 27 -27.48 -11.39 22.32
CA ASP A 27 -28.77 -11.91 21.89
C ASP A 27 -29.31 -12.93 22.92
N THR A 28 -30.50 -12.67 23.47
CA THR A 28 -31.21 -13.57 24.39
C THR A 28 -31.80 -14.80 23.69
N THR A 29 -31.65 -14.87 22.36
CA THR A 29 -32.02 -16.03 21.54
C THR A 29 -30.79 -16.54 20.79
N PRO A 30 -30.22 -17.70 21.15
CA PRO A 30 -29.01 -18.22 20.53
C PRO A 30 -29.34 -18.88 19.19
N LYS A 31 -29.66 -18.08 18.17
CA LYS A 31 -29.63 -18.57 16.79
C LYS A 31 -28.20 -18.40 16.27
N PRO A 32 -27.50 -19.48 15.91
CA PRO A 32 -26.18 -19.35 15.30
C PRO A 32 -26.31 -18.55 14.00
N VAL A 33 -25.54 -17.46 13.89
CA VAL A 33 -25.47 -16.65 12.68
C VAL A 33 -24.20 -17.06 11.93
N THR A 34 -24.35 -17.53 10.70
CA THR A 34 -23.21 -17.85 9.84
C THR A 34 -22.72 -16.58 9.16
N ALA A 35 -21.52 -16.11 9.53
CA ALA A 35 -20.85 -15.04 8.82
C ALA A 35 -19.91 -15.63 7.75
N ARG A 36 -20.11 -15.24 6.49
CA ARG A 36 -19.13 -15.52 5.42
C ARG A 36 -18.13 -14.38 5.37
N LEU A 37 -16.84 -14.71 5.43
CA LEU A 37 -15.76 -13.72 5.41
C LEU A 37 -14.88 -13.94 4.18
N LYS A 38 -14.43 -12.84 3.56
CA LYS A 38 -13.30 -12.85 2.64
C LYS A 38 -12.05 -12.68 3.50
N VAL A 39 -11.18 -13.69 3.50
CA VAL A 39 -9.95 -13.72 4.30
C VAL A 39 -8.79 -13.70 3.33
N PHE A 40 -8.02 -12.62 3.30
CA PHE A 40 -6.82 -12.51 2.46
C PHE A 40 -5.60 -13.14 3.14
N TRP A 41 -5.51 -12.99 4.46
CA TRP A 41 -4.67 -13.81 5.33
C TRP A 41 -5.30 -13.89 6.72
N LYS A 42 -5.00 -14.97 7.43
CA LYS A 42 -5.49 -15.16 8.80
C LYS A 42 -4.77 -14.22 9.76
N THR A 43 -5.54 -13.46 10.53
CA THR A 43 -5.00 -12.67 11.64
C THR A 43 -4.58 -13.62 12.77
N MET A 44 -3.28 -13.86 12.91
CA MET A 44 -2.69 -14.69 13.96
C MET A 44 -2.37 -13.86 15.20
N GLN A 45 -2.00 -12.60 15.00
CA GLN A 45 -1.74 -11.63 16.04
C GLN A 45 -2.91 -10.65 16.12
N LYS A 46 -3.50 -10.46 17.30
CA LYS A 46 -4.69 -9.61 17.43
C LYS A 46 -4.41 -8.12 17.19
N ARG A 47 -3.15 -7.68 17.33
CA ARG A 47 -2.78 -6.26 17.25
C ARG A 47 -1.30 -6.07 16.92
N TRP A 48 -0.99 -4.98 16.23
CA TRP A 48 0.33 -4.39 16.16
C TRP A 48 0.80 -3.93 17.53
N THR A 49 2.01 -4.32 17.89
CA THR A 49 2.72 -3.84 19.07
C THR A 49 3.89 -2.94 18.67
N GLY A 50 4.49 -2.25 19.65
CA GLY A 50 5.73 -1.50 19.39
C GLY A 50 6.88 -2.38 18.88
N ALA A 51 6.90 -3.68 19.21
CA ALA A 51 7.88 -4.62 18.68
C ALA A 51 7.63 -4.93 17.20
N ASP A 52 6.36 -5.13 16.80
CA ASP A 52 6.00 -5.36 15.40
C ASP A 52 6.29 -4.13 14.52
N ILE A 53 6.04 -2.93 15.05
CA ILE A 53 6.35 -1.68 14.36
C ILE A 53 7.85 -1.55 14.12
N ARG A 54 8.68 -1.84 15.12
CA ARG A 54 10.15 -1.85 14.95
C ARG A 54 10.57 -2.92 13.94
N ALA A 55 10.04 -4.13 14.06
CA ALA A 55 10.35 -5.21 13.14
C ALA A 55 9.95 -4.88 11.70
N TYR A 56 8.85 -4.15 11.48
CA TYR A 56 8.49 -3.62 10.17
C TYR A 56 9.53 -2.64 9.67
N GLN A 57 9.88 -1.63 10.48
CA GLN A 57 10.87 -0.62 10.14
C GLN A 57 12.24 -1.25 9.82
N ASP A 58 12.67 -2.24 10.58
CA ASP A 58 13.93 -2.95 10.36
C ASP A 58 13.89 -3.83 9.10
N ALA A 59 12.72 -4.35 8.71
CA ALA A 59 12.55 -5.20 7.54
C ALA A 59 12.39 -4.42 6.22
N VAL A 60 11.93 -3.16 6.27
CA VAL A 60 11.66 -2.35 5.07
C VAL A 60 12.82 -2.33 4.07
N PRO A 61 14.10 -2.09 4.44
CA PRO A 61 15.20 -2.07 3.47
C PRO A 61 15.34 -3.35 2.64
N GLN A 62 15.06 -4.51 3.23
CA GLN A 62 15.10 -5.79 2.52
C GLN A 62 13.82 -6.05 1.73
N LEU A 63 12.66 -5.72 2.31
CA LEU A 63 11.36 -5.92 1.68
C LEU A 63 11.19 -5.11 0.39
N VAL A 64 11.68 -3.87 0.35
CA VAL A 64 11.57 -3.02 -0.84
C VAL A 64 12.33 -3.61 -2.03
N GLU A 65 13.49 -4.22 -1.79
CA GLU A 65 14.26 -4.91 -2.83
C GLU A 65 13.56 -6.18 -3.29
N GLN A 66 13.06 -6.99 -2.35
CA GLN A 66 12.28 -8.18 -2.67
C GLN A 66 11.07 -7.82 -3.55
N VAL A 67 10.25 -6.86 -3.12
CA VAL A 67 9.05 -6.42 -3.85
C VAL A 67 9.41 -5.84 -5.22
N ARG A 68 10.48 -5.03 -5.30
CA ARG A 68 10.93 -4.41 -6.57
C ARG A 68 11.37 -5.45 -7.60
N THR A 69 12.04 -6.51 -7.15
CA THR A 69 12.60 -7.56 -8.03
C THR A 69 11.67 -8.75 -8.25
N GLU A 70 10.57 -8.82 -7.51
CA GLU A 70 9.57 -9.87 -7.64
C GLU A 70 8.92 -9.86 -9.04
N TRP A 71 8.55 -11.04 -9.52
CA TRP A 71 7.81 -11.17 -10.76
C TRP A 71 6.31 -11.07 -10.48
N TYR A 72 5.62 -10.19 -11.21
CA TYR A 72 4.17 -10.07 -11.07
C TYR A 72 3.49 -11.24 -11.78
N TRP A 73 2.55 -11.88 -11.08
CA TRP A 73 1.73 -12.94 -11.64
C TRP A 73 0.26 -12.67 -11.29
N ASN A 74 -0.57 -12.41 -12.31
CA ASN A 74 -1.99 -12.14 -12.10
C ASN A 74 -2.86 -13.40 -12.04
N HIS A 75 -2.29 -14.60 -12.11
CA HIS A 75 -3.02 -15.88 -12.14
C HIS A 75 -3.90 -16.09 -13.40
N GLN A 76 -3.86 -15.19 -14.38
CA GLN A 76 -4.42 -15.37 -15.74
C GLN A 76 -3.33 -15.59 -16.81
N GLY A 77 -2.11 -15.90 -16.38
CA GLY A 77 -0.99 -16.23 -17.27
C GLY A 77 -0.20 -15.02 -17.78
N ALA A 78 -0.47 -13.80 -17.30
CA ALA A 78 0.44 -12.68 -17.55
C ALA A 78 1.58 -12.69 -16.54
N ASP A 79 2.80 -12.79 -17.04
CA ASP A 79 4.04 -12.62 -16.32
C ASP A 79 4.73 -11.33 -16.78
N SER A 80 5.07 -10.46 -15.84
CA SER A 80 5.75 -9.21 -16.18
C SER A 80 6.57 -8.69 -15.02
N SER A 81 7.40 -7.70 -15.33
CA SER A 81 8.07 -6.93 -14.29
C SER A 81 7.08 -6.23 -13.40
N ASN A 82 7.34 -6.32 -12.10
CA ASN A 82 6.52 -5.65 -11.12
C ASN A 82 6.48 -4.17 -11.43
N ARG A 83 5.27 -3.66 -11.49
CA ARG A 83 4.95 -2.28 -11.80
C ARG A 83 4.11 -1.76 -10.67
N PHE A 84 4.35 -0.52 -10.29
CA PHE A 84 3.63 0.08 -9.18
C PHE A 84 3.41 1.56 -9.46
N THR A 85 2.19 2.03 -9.23
CA THR A 85 2.00 3.46 -8.93
C THR A 85 2.69 3.80 -7.60
N CYS A 86 2.84 5.09 -7.30
CA CYS A 86 3.63 5.52 -6.15
C CYS A 86 3.10 4.97 -4.81
N GLU A 87 1.78 4.90 -4.65
CA GLU A 87 1.09 4.35 -3.49
C GLU A 87 1.06 2.82 -3.45
N ASP A 88 0.88 2.17 -4.60
CA ASP A 88 0.76 0.71 -4.67
C ASP A 88 2.03 0.03 -4.17
N PHE A 89 3.19 0.60 -4.46
CA PHE A 89 4.46 0.08 -3.96
C PHE A 89 4.52 0.12 -2.42
N ALA A 90 4.18 1.25 -1.82
CA ALA A 90 4.19 1.41 -0.36
C ALA A 90 3.18 0.47 0.32
N ILE A 91 2.00 0.31 -0.28
CA ILE A 91 0.96 -0.62 0.18
C ILE A 91 1.46 -2.06 0.08
N ARG A 92 2.06 -2.46 -1.05
CA ARG A 92 2.57 -3.82 -1.26
C ARG A 92 3.61 -4.20 -0.22
N VAL A 93 4.53 -3.28 0.13
CA VAL A 93 5.54 -3.49 1.19
C VAL A 93 4.88 -3.66 2.57
N LEU A 94 3.91 -2.81 2.93
CA LEU A 94 3.16 -2.93 4.18
C LEU A 94 2.38 -4.25 4.26
N VAL A 95 1.66 -4.59 3.19
CA VAL A 95 0.85 -5.80 3.06
C VAL A 95 1.71 -7.05 3.17
N GLN A 96 2.88 -7.10 2.52
CA GLN A 96 3.79 -8.24 2.59
C GLN A 96 4.23 -8.52 4.03
N PHE A 97 4.67 -7.48 4.74
CA PHE A 97 5.08 -7.64 6.12
C PHE A 97 3.90 -8.08 7.00
N ALA A 98 2.75 -7.39 6.89
CA ALA A 98 1.57 -7.67 7.71
C ALA A 98 1.08 -9.12 7.50
N ALA A 99 1.00 -9.57 6.25
CA ALA A 99 0.56 -10.92 5.91
C ALA A 99 1.54 -11.98 6.45
N SER A 100 2.85 -11.80 6.26
CA SER A 100 3.88 -12.74 6.75
C SER A 100 3.87 -12.94 8.27
N ARG A 101 3.36 -11.94 9.02
CA ARG A 101 3.28 -11.95 10.48
C ARG A 101 1.86 -12.20 11.01
N GLY A 102 0.88 -12.39 10.12
CA GLY A 102 -0.53 -12.51 10.48
C GLY A 102 -1.06 -11.31 11.27
N LEU A 103 -0.58 -10.10 10.96
CA LEU A 103 -1.01 -8.86 11.59
C LEU A 103 -2.29 -8.33 10.93
N PRO A 104 -3.18 -7.65 11.68
CA PRO A 104 -4.36 -7.03 11.10
C PRO A 104 -3.95 -5.83 10.24
N LEU A 105 -4.70 -5.54 9.19
CA LEU A 105 -4.48 -4.34 8.38
C LEU A 105 -5.80 -3.67 8.05
N ARG A 106 -5.81 -2.33 8.10
CA ARG A 106 -6.98 -1.50 7.82
C ARG A 106 -6.55 -0.26 7.03
N LEU A 107 -7.05 -0.09 5.80
CA LEU A 107 -6.74 1.05 4.94
C LEU A 107 -8.02 1.69 4.41
N ALA A 108 -8.22 2.99 4.62
CA ALA A 108 -9.46 3.68 4.27
C ALA A 108 -9.28 4.73 3.18
N THR A 109 -10.16 4.71 2.20
CA THR A 109 -10.25 5.68 1.10
C THR A 109 -11.53 6.50 1.22
N GLY A 110 -11.78 7.43 0.29
CA GLY A 110 -12.98 8.29 0.32
C GLY A 110 -14.28 7.52 0.22
N VAL A 111 -14.22 6.27 -0.20
CA VAL A 111 -15.38 5.48 -0.58
C VAL A 111 -15.52 4.19 0.21
N ARG A 112 -14.43 3.59 0.72
CA ARG A 112 -14.52 2.38 1.54
C ARG A 112 -13.38 2.26 2.53
N THR A 113 -13.49 1.28 3.41
CA THR A 113 -12.34 0.76 4.15
C THR A 113 -12.06 -0.68 3.79
N TYR A 114 -10.79 -0.97 3.60
CA TYR A 114 -10.24 -2.28 3.32
C TYR A 114 -9.71 -2.92 4.61
N ARG A 115 -10.01 -4.20 4.82
CA ARG A 115 -9.45 -5.02 5.91
C ARG A 115 -8.93 -6.34 5.38
N ASN A 116 -7.90 -6.90 5.99
CA ASN A 116 -7.38 -8.22 5.59
C ASN A 116 -8.39 -9.37 5.81
N VAL A 117 -9.39 -9.14 6.66
CA VAL A 117 -10.58 -9.96 6.84
C VAL A 117 -11.82 -9.08 6.69
N GLU A 118 -12.61 -9.31 5.64
CA GLU A 118 -13.80 -8.52 5.31
C GLU A 118 -15.07 -9.36 5.36
N LYS A 119 -16.22 -8.71 5.60
CA LYS A 119 -17.53 -9.34 5.41
C LYS A 119 -17.70 -9.68 3.93
N HIS A 120 -17.89 -10.96 3.61
CA HIS A 120 -18.03 -11.41 2.23
C HIS A 120 -19.26 -10.77 1.55
N GLY A 121 -19.19 -10.57 0.23
CA GLY A 121 -20.30 -10.04 -0.59
C GLY A 121 -20.10 -8.64 -1.14
N LEU A 122 -18.93 -8.01 -0.96
CA LEU A 122 -18.61 -6.79 -1.70
C LEU A 122 -18.38 -7.10 -3.19
N PRO A 123 -18.77 -6.19 -4.12
CA PRO A 123 -18.70 -6.44 -5.56
C PRO A 123 -17.32 -6.85 -6.07
N GLU A 124 -16.25 -6.44 -5.39
CA GLU A 124 -14.87 -6.67 -5.81
C GLU A 124 -14.32 -8.00 -5.29
N HIS A 125 -14.94 -8.62 -4.28
CA HIS A 125 -14.46 -9.88 -3.70
C HIS A 125 -14.33 -11.07 -4.65
N PRO A 126 -15.23 -11.24 -5.67
CA PRO A 126 -15.08 -12.30 -6.64
C PRO A 126 -13.88 -12.09 -7.59
N ARG A 127 -13.42 -10.84 -7.73
CA ARG A 127 -12.38 -10.48 -8.69
C ARG A 127 -10.96 -10.73 -8.15
N TYR A 128 -10.75 -10.46 -6.88
CA TYR A 128 -9.42 -10.55 -6.26
C TYR A 128 -9.28 -11.85 -5.46
N GLU A 129 -8.16 -12.53 -5.62
CA GLU A 129 -7.87 -13.77 -4.88
C GLU A 129 -7.78 -13.54 -3.37
N SER A 130 -8.02 -14.60 -2.60
CA SER A 130 -7.89 -14.58 -1.13
C SER A 130 -6.42 -14.70 -0.70
N THR A 131 -5.58 -13.79 -1.18
CA THR A 131 -4.13 -13.76 -0.92
C THR A 131 -3.67 -12.35 -0.56
N MET A 132 -2.43 -12.21 -0.06
CA MET A 132 -1.86 -10.87 0.19
C MET A 132 -1.78 -10.02 -1.08
N TYR A 133 -1.52 -10.64 -2.24
CA TYR A 133 -1.51 -9.99 -3.55
C TYR A 133 -2.90 -9.51 -3.94
N GLY A 134 -3.91 -10.39 -3.83
CA GLY A 134 -5.29 -10.01 -4.11
C GLY A 134 -5.80 -8.88 -3.20
N PHE A 135 -5.37 -8.84 -1.93
CA PHE A 135 -5.66 -7.69 -1.07
C PHE A 135 -5.01 -6.41 -1.59
N ALA A 136 -3.70 -6.45 -1.88
CA ALA A 136 -2.97 -5.28 -2.37
C ALA A 136 -3.58 -4.73 -3.67
N ASP A 137 -3.86 -5.59 -4.65
CA ASP A 137 -4.51 -5.23 -5.92
C ASP A 137 -5.90 -4.63 -5.68
N MET A 138 -6.65 -5.18 -4.72
CA MET A 138 -7.98 -4.67 -4.39
C MET A 138 -7.92 -3.28 -3.72
N VAL A 139 -6.90 -3.01 -2.91
CA VAL A 139 -6.70 -1.68 -2.32
C VAL A 139 -6.28 -0.67 -3.40
N ALA A 140 -5.36 -1.06 -4.29
CA ALA A 140 -4.82 -0.23 -5.38
C ALA A 140 -5.89 0.41 -6.27
N MET A 141 -7.05 -0.27 -6.44
CA MET A 141 -8.16 0.27 -7.25
C MET A 141 -8.64 1.66 -6.84
N THR A 142 -8.61 2.01 -5.54
CA THR A 142 -9.18 3.27 -5.05
C THR A 142 -8.30 4.04 -4.08
N PHE A 143 -7.25 3.41 -3.56
CA PHE A 143 -6.30 4.09 -2.69
C PHE A 143 -5.34 4.90 -3.55
N GLY A 144 -5.27 6.20 -3.32
CA GLY A 144 -4.31 7.08 -3.99
C GLY A 144 -3.35 7.76 -3.03
N ALA A 145 -2.34 8.45 -3.56
CA ALA A 145 -1.47 9.36 -2.78
C ALA A 145 -2.22 10.26 -1.76
N PRO A 146 -3.40 10.85 -2.07
CA PRO A 146 -4.18 11.63 -1.11
C PRO A 146 -4.66 10.85 0.13
N ASP A 147 -4.89 9.55 0.00
CA ASP A 147 -5.38 8.73 1.11
C ASP A 147 -4.30 8.51 2.16
N VAL A 148 -3.01 8.70 1.82
CA VAL A 148 -1.92 8.78 2.80
C VAL A 148 -2.08 9.99 3.72
N GLN A 149 -2.64 11.11 3.24
CA GLN A 149 -2.81 12.33 4.05
C GLN A 149 -3.99 12.26 5.04
N ARG A 150 -4.66 11.10 5.13
CA ARG A 150 -5.73 10.85 6.11
C ARG A 150 -5.16 10.58 7.50
N VAL A 151 -4.73 11.65 8.15
CA VAL A 151 -4.18 11.62 9.50
C VAL A 151 -5.19 11.04 10.48
N ASN A 152 -4.70 10.25 11.44
CA ASN A 152 -5.47 9.50 12.42
C ASN A 152 -6.37 8.40 11.86
N VAL A 153 -6.28 8.13 10.54
CA VAL A 153 -6.97 7.04 9.85
C VAL A 153 -5.95 6.06 9.27
N ASN A 154 -5.26 6.45 8.20
CA ASN A 154 -4.23 5.61 7.56
C ASN A 154 -2.84 5.89 8.12
N THR A 155 -2.59 7.14 8.50
CA THR A 155 -1.27 7.61 8.91
C THR A 155 -1.32 8.51 10.13
N ALA A 156 -0.15 8.78 10.70
CA ALA A 156 0.13 9.84 11.66
C ALA A 156 1.18 10.78 11.05
N ARG A 157 1.15 12.07 11.39
CA ARG A 157 2.16 13.03 10.93
C ARG A 157 3.51 12.74 11.57
N VAL A 158 4.57 12.88 10.78
CA VAL A 158 5.96 12.95 11.27
C VAL A 158 6.38 14.41 11.20
N ASN A 159 6.88 14.95 12.31
CA ASN A 159 7.03 16.41 12.44
C ASN A 159 8.30 16.96 11.79
N SER A 160 9.29 16.12 11.49
CA SER A 160 10.53 16.55 10.84
C SER A 160 11.21 15.41 10.08
N PRO A 161 12.07 15.72 9.09
CA PRO A 161 12.86 14.72 8.37
C PRO A 161 13.73 13.86 9.29
N GLU A 162 14.24 14.42 10.40
CA GLU A 162 15.08 13.71 11.38
C GLU A 162 14.30 12.66 12.17
N ALA A 163 12.97 12.77 12.24
CA ALA A 163 12.10 11.80 12.93
C ALA A 163 11.63 10.67 12.01
N LEU A 164 12.01 10.71 10.73
CA LEU A 164 11.69 9.67 9.76
C LEU A 164 12.36 8.35 10.12
N LYS A 165 11.68 7.27 9.77
CA LYS A 165 12.15 5.89 9.88
C LYS A 165 11.84 5.14 8.59
N PRO A 166 12.56 4.06 8.28
CA PRO A 166 12.19 3.19 7.17
C PRO A 166 10.72 2.77 7.28
N GLY A 167 9.99 2.82 6.16
CA GLY A 167 8.56 2.57 6.11
C GLY A 167 7.68 3.81 6.27
N ASP A 168 8.26 4.96 6.64
CA ASP A 168 7.57 6.24 6.59
C ASP A 168 7.43 6.73 5.14
N ILE A 169 6.51 7.67 4.92
CA ILE A 169 6.08 8.12 3.61
C ILE A 169 6.29 9.63 3.49
N LEU A 170 6.89 10.04 2.39
CA LEU A 170 6.94 11.44 1.95
C LEU A 170 5.83 11.65 0.93
N ALA A 171 4.90 12.57 1.18
CA ALA A 171 3.79 12.87 0.28
C ALA A 171 3.98 14.26 -0.36
N LEU A 172 4.22 14.31 -1.67
CA LEU A 172 4.46 15.55 -2.41
C LEU A 172 3.16 16.34 -2.56
N ALA A 173 3.05 17.43 -1.80
CA ALA A 173 1.79 18.15 -1.59
C ALA A 173 1.90 19.67 -1.79
N HIS A 174 3.09 20.25 -1.71
CA HIS A 174 3.28 21.70 -1.72
C HIS A 174 4.06 22.22 -2.94
N ASP A 175 4.31 21.36 -3.93
CA ASP A 175 4.76 21.79 -5.24
C ASP A 175 3.61 22.47 -6.02
N PHE A 176 3.86 22.86 -7.27
CA PHE A 176 2.87 23.57 -8.06
C PHE A 176 1.55 22.79 -8.23
N LYS A 177 1.63 21.47 -8.47
CA LYS A 177 0.46 20.62 -8.68
C LYS A 177 -0.31 20.42 -7.38
N GLY A 178 0.37 20.15 -6.27
CA GLY A 178 -0.27 20.03 -4.96
C GLY A 178 -0.90 21.33 -4.47
N ARG A 179 -0.28 22.49 -4.70
CA ARG A 179 -0.89 23.81 -4.37
C ARG A 179 -2.18 24.07 -5.12
N ARG A 180 -2.24 23.70 -6.42
CA ARG A 180 -3.46 23.83 -7.23
C ARG A 180 -4.62 22.96 -6.74
N THR A 181 -4.32 21.87 -6.03
CA THR A 181 -5.32 20.95 -5.47
C THR A 181 -5.55 21.18 -3.97
N GLY A 182 -5.14 22.33 -3.43
CA GLY A 182 -5.35 22.69 -2.02
C GLY A 182 -4.46 21.93 -1.04
N GLY A 183 -3.26 21.53 -1.47
CA GLY A 183 -2.32 20.74 -0.66
C GLY A 183 -2.56 19.23 -0.74
N ARG A 184 -3.32 18.76 -1.74
CA ARG A 184 -3.57 17.33 -1.94
C ARG A 184 -2.36 16.69 -2.61
N ALA A 185 -1.78 15.70 -1.94
CA ALA A 185 -0.65 14.94 -2.42
C ALA A 185 -1.00 14.23 -3.74
N HIS A 186 -0.06 14.26 -4.67
CA HIS A 186 -0.22 13.66 -5.99
C HIS A 186 0.90 12.69 -6.36
N HIS A 187 1.88 12.53 -5.46
CA HIS A 187 2.94 11.55 -5.52
C HIS A 187 3.38 11.20 -4.09
N ILE A 188 3.83 9.97 -3.85
CA ILE A 188 4.43 9.57 -2.60
C ILE A 188 5.77 8.85 -2.81
N GLN A 189 6.60 8.85 -1.77
CA GLN A 189 7.87 8.14 -1.73
C GLN A 189 7.97 7.38 -0.41
N LEU A 190 8.44 6.14 -0.44
CA LEU A 190 8.65 5.31 0.74
C LEU A 190 10.09 5.49 1.23
N VAL A 191 10.26 5.87 2.49
CA VAL A 191 11.58 5.94 3.14
C VAL A 191 12.10 4.54 3.37
N THR A 192 13.34 4.28 2.99
CA THR A 192 13.96 2.96 3.13
C THR A 192 15.19 2.97 4.01
N LYS A 193 15.86 4.13 4.12
CA LYS A 193 16.99 4.29 5.04
C LYS A 193 17.13 5.74 5.46
N VAL A 194 17.56 5.95 6.71
CA VAL A 194 17.73 7.29 7.28
C VAL A 194 19.07 7.36 8.01
N SER A 195 19.79 8.45 7.81
CA SER A 195 20.97 8.85 8.56
C SER A 195 20.87 10.34 8.89
N PRO A 196 21.77 10.90 9.74
CA PRO A 196 21.75 12.33 10.05
C PRO A 196 21.87 13.27 8.84
N SER A 197 22.43 12.79 7.72
CA SER A 197 22.68 13.58 6.52
C SER A 197 21.96 13.09 5.28
N THR A 198 21.33 11.91 5.31
CA THR A 198 20.79 11.26 4.12
C THR A 198 19.49 10.52 4.42
N ILE A 199 18.51 10.64 3.52
CA ILE A 199 17.29 9.82 3.53
C ILE A 199 17.20 9.14 2.17
N GLU A 200 17.24 7.82 2.13
CA GLU A 200 17.08 7.03 0.91
C GLU A 200 15.61 6.63 0.75
N ILE A 201 15.11 6.66 -0.49
CA ILE A 201 13.72 6.41 -0.82
C ILE A 201 13.58 5.45 -2.00
N TYR A 202 12.43 4.79 -2.04
CA TYR A 202 11.93 4.02 -3.18
C TYR A 202 10.57 4.60 -3.56
N GLN A 203 10.27 4.61 -4.85
CA GLN A 203 8.98 5.11 -5.34
C GLN A 203 8.49 4.27 -6.51
N GLY A 204 7.23 3.87 -6.46
CA GLY A 204 6.51 3.53 -7.69
C GLY A 204 6.35 4.78 -8.54
N ASN A 205 6.05 4.61 -9.82
CA ASN A 205 5.82 5.71 -10.74
C ASN A 205 4.66 5.36 -11.67
N SER A 206 4.07 6.35 -12.32
CA SER A 206 2.97 6.10 -13.25
C SER A 206 3.21 6.76 -14.60
N ASP A 207 2.81 6.08 -15.67
CA ASP A 207 2.76 6.68 -16.99
C ASP A 207 1.75 7.84 -17.03
N SER A 208 1.99 8.79 -17.94
CA SER A 208 1.17 9.95 -18.29
C SER A 208 -0.31 9.63 -18.61
N THR A 209 -0.68 8.36 -18.73
CA THR A 209 -2.04 7.85 -18.93
C THR A 209 -2.96 7.99 -17.71
N ILE A 210 -2.43 8.32 -16.52
CA ILE A 210 -3.23 8.64 -15.32
C ILE A 210 -3.67 10.12 -15.27
N HIS A 211 -3.31 10.92 -16.27
CA HIS A 211 -3.77 12.31 -16.35
C HIS A 211 -5.10 12.43 -17.09
N TRP A 212 -5.95 13.33 -16.60
CA TRP A 212 -7.13 13.77 -17.36
C TRP A 212 -6.65 14.34 -18.71
N PRO A 213 -7.25 13.96 -19.86
CA PRO A 213 -8.55 13.29 -20.00
C PRO A 213 -8.51 11.75 -20.13
N ILE A 214 -7.33 11.11 -20.14
CA ILE A 214 -7.18 9.68 -20.47
C ILE A 214 -7.84 8.77 -19.41
N THR A 215 -7.74 9.12 -18.12
CA THR A 215 -8.42 8.40 -17.04
C THR A 215 -9.94 8.40 -17.17
N TRP A 216 -10.52 9.46 -17.72
CA TRP A 216 -11.96 9.57 -17.95
C TRP A 216 -12.42 8.68 -19.11
N VAL A 217 -11.66 8.65 -20.21
CA VAL A 217 -11.92 7.76 -21.36
C VAL A 217 -11.80 6.29 -20.96
N ASN A 218 -10.76 5.93 -20.20
CA ASN A 218 -10.58 4.56 -19.71
C ASN A 218 -11.73 4.15 -18.79
N LYS A 219 -12.15 5.02 -17.86
CA LYS A 219 -13.29 4.76 -16.97
C LYS A 219 -14.61 4.53 -17.73
N ILE A 220 -14.83 5.24 -18.84
CA ILE A 220 -16.00 5.03 -19.73
C ILE A 220 -15.94 3.69 -20.45
N LEU A 221 -14.75 3.21 -20.81
CA LEU A 221 -14.54 1.92 -21.48
C LEU A 221 -14.44 0.72 -20.51
N GLY A 222 -14.76 0.91 -19.23
CA GLY A 222 -14.65 -0.14 -18.20
C GLY A 222 -13.20 -0.50 -17.82
N ARG A 223 -12.24 0.32 -18.22
CA ARG A 223 -10.81 0.15 -17.98
C ARG A 223 -10.36 1.04 -16.82
N ASN A 224 -9.71 0.47 -15.82
CA ASN A 224 -9.18 1.19 -14.67
C ASN A 224 -7.65 1.12 -14.69
N ALA A 225 -7.00 2.23 -15.02
CA ALA A 225 -5.53 2.33 -15.05
C ALA A 225 -4.88 2.22 -13.65
N ALA A 226 -5.68 2.30 -12.58
CA ALA A 226 -5.24 2.06 -11.21
C ALA A 226 -5.34 0.57 -10.79
N ASP A 227 -5.82 -0.31 -11.65
CA ASP A 227 -6.06 -1.71 -11.33
C ASP A 227 -4.93 -2.61 -11.86
N PRO A 228 -4.07 -3.18 -10.98
CA PRO A 228 -2.90 -3.96 -11.40
C PRO A 228 -3.22 -5.17 -12.27
N GLN A 229 -4.45 -5.69 -12.20
CA GLN A 229 -4.87 -6.87 -12.97
C GLN A 229 -5.29 -6.53 -14.42
N GLN A 230 -5.37 -5.25 -14.79
CA GLN A 230 -5.74 -4.85 -16.14
C GLN A 230 -4.52 -4.50 -16.99
N SER A 231 -4.58 -4.80 -18.29
CA SER A 231 -3.50 -4.47 -19.23
C SER A 231 -3.22 -2.97 -19.39
N VAL A 232 -4.16 -2.12 -18.97
CA VAL A 232 -4.01 -0.66 -18.95
C VAL A 232 -3.40 -0.13 -17.66
N TYR A 233 -2.97 -1.00 -16.74
CA TYR A 233 -2.38 -0.58 -15.48
C TYR A 233 -1.18 0.33 -15.75
N ALA A 234 -1.22 1.51 -15.13
CA ALA A 234 -0.29 2.59 -15.45
C ALA A 234 0.95 2.61 -14.56
N GLY A 235 1.10 1.65 -13.65
CA GLY A 235 2.32 1.49 -12.86
C GLY A 235 3.56 1.31 -13.74
N LEU A 236 4.68 1.83 -13.25
CA LEU A 236 6.00 1.74 -13.87
C LEU A 236 6.97 0.99 -12.93
N PRO A 237 8.16 0.59 -13.42
CA PRO A 237 9.21 0.06 -12.56
C PRO A 237 9.56 1.02 -11.42
N VAL A 238 9.85 0.46 -10.25
CA VAL A 238 10.21 1.23 -9.06
C VAL A 238 11.53 1.95 -9.27
N GLU A 239 11.56 3.23 -8.93
CA GLU A 239 12.75 4.07 -8.96
C GLU A 239 13.32 4.25 -7.55
N THR A 240 14.61 4.59 -7.47
CA THR A 240 15.26 4.94 -6.20
C THR A 240 15.72 6.38 -6.21
N GLY A 241 15.80 6.97 -5.03
CA GLY A 241 16.29 8.33 -4.85
C GLY A 241 16.87 8.54 -3.48
N LYS A 242 17.44 9.72 -3.26
CA LYS A 242 17.94 10.13 -1.96
C LYS A 242 17.76 11.63 -1.76
N PHE A 243 17.53 12.00 -0.51
CA PHE A 243 17.66 13.36 -0.02
C PHE A 243 18.96 13.47 0.75
N ILE A 244 19.71 14.55 0.51
CA ILE A 244 20.96 14.88 1.19
C ILE A 244 20.77 16.20 1.91
N ARG A 245 21.11 16.22 3.19
CA ARG A 245 21.02 17.43 4.02
C ARG A 245 21.99 18.48 3.49
N SER A 246 21.46 19.67 3.22
CA SER A 246 22.22 20.84 2.80
C SER A 246 22.04 21.97 3.82
N GLY A 247 22.80 23.06 3.67
CA GLY A 247 22.71 24.19 4.62
C GLY A 247 21.34 24.89 4.64
N THR A 248 20.52 24.71 3.60
CA THR A 248 19.21 25.37 3.44
C THR A 248 18.04 24.40 3.49
N GLY A 249 18.26 23.10 3.69
CA GLY A 249 17.20 22.09 3.68
C GLY A 249 17.69 20.72 3.25
N TRP A 250 16.95 20.07 2.36
CA TRP A 250 17.26 18.73 1.87
C TRP A 250 17.17 18.66 0.34
N ASP A 251 18.32 18.46 -0.30
CA ASP A 251 18.44 18.36 -1.75
C ASP A 251 18.11 16.94 -2.20
N TYR A 252 17.34 16.78 -3.26
CA TYR A 252 16.92 15.49 -3.81
C TYR A 252 17.75 15.11 -5.03
N THR A 253 18.03 13.82 -5.18
CA THR A 253 18.53 13.21 -6.41
C THR A 253 17.79 11.90 -6.66
N ASN A 254 17.25 11.75 -7.86
CA ASN A 254 16.73 10.49 -8.36
C ASN A 254 17.89 9.67 -8.92
N ASN A 255 18.15 8.50 -8.35
CA ASN A 255 19.29 7.67 -8.76
C ASN A 255 19.01 6.92 -10.08
N THR A 256 17.74 6.79 -10.48
CA THR A 256 17.34 6.12 -11.72
C THR A 256 17.42 7.07 -12.92
N THR A 257 16.97 8.31 -12.78
CA THR A 257 16.89 9.30 -13.88
C THR A 257 18.02 10.33 -13.85
N GLY A 258 18.74 10.47 -12.74
CA GLY A 258 19.75 11.52 -12.54
C GLY A 258 19.17 12.91 -12.22
N ASN A 259 17.84 13.05 -12.21
CA ASN A 259 17.19 14.32 -11.91
C ASN A 259 17.49 14.78 -10.48
N ALA A 260 17.83 16.06 -10.32
CA ALA A 260 18.16 16.65 -9.02
C ALA A 260 17.38 17.94 -8.77
N GLN A 261 17.03 18.18 -7.50
CA GLN A 261 16.34 19.40 -7.07
C GLN A 261 16.89 19.88 -5.74
N ARG A 262 17.17 21.18 -5.61
CA ARG A 262 17.63 21.77 -4.35
C ARG A 262 16.48 22.04 -3.40
N ASP A 263 16.70 21.79 -2.12
CA ASP A 263 15.74 22.01 -1.04
C ASP A 263 14.32 21.52 -1.40
N TYR A 264 14.24 20.25 -1.81
CA TYR A 264 13.03 19.65 -2.37
C TYR A 264 12.09 19.10 -1.28
N MET A 265 12.63 18.71 -0.12
CA MET A 265 11.84 18.15 0.99
C MET A 265 10.77 19.12 1.50
N LYS A 266 10.97 20.44 1.38
CA LYS A 266 9.95 21.44 1.77
C LYS A 266 8.60 21.28 1.06
N TYR A 267 8.57 20.54 -0.04
CA TYR A 267 7.34 20.29 -0.78
C TYR A 267 6.56 19.06 -0.28
N PHE A 268 7.12 18.32 0.67
CA PHE A 268 6.55 17.07 1.17
C PHE A 268 5.94 17.24 2.55
N ASP A 269 4.77 16.62 2.74
CA ASP A 269 4.29 16.24 4.06
C ASP A 269 4.91 14.88 4.44
N LEU A 270 5.19 14.69 5.73
CA LEU A 270 5.81 13.47 6.24
C LEU A 270 4.80 12.65 7.06
N TYR A 271 4.71 11.37 6.77
CA TYR A 271 3.72 10.47 7.37
C TYR A 271 4.31 9.13 7.80
N ARG A 272 3.74 8.55 8.84
CA ARG A 272 3.98 7.17 9.28
C ARG A 272 2.66 6.41 9.24
N TRP A 273 2.67 5.14 8.85
CA TRP A 273 1.47 4.31 8.94
C TRP A 273 0.88 4.33 10.36
N ASN A 274 -0.45 4.39 10.46
CA ASN A 274 -1.13 4.36 11.74
C ASN A 274 -1.35 2.91 12.21
N PHE A 275 -0.26 2.27 12.63
CA PHE A 275 -0.26 0.87 13.06
C PHE A 275 -1.28 0.57 14.16
N LEU A 276 -1.57 1.55 15.03
CA LEU A 276 -2.55 1.36 16.10
C LEU A 276 -3.98 1.35 15.58
N ARG A 277 -4.30 2.15 14.55
CA ARG A 277 -5.60 2.09 13.87
C ARG A 277 -5.82 0.81 13.09
N PHE A 278 -4.75 0.08 12.73
CA PHE A 278 -4.89 -1.23 12.11
C PHE A 278 -5.44 -2.31 13.05
N ASN A 279 -5.46 -2.04 14.37
CA ASN A 279 -5.98 -2.97 15.39
C ASN A 279 -7.49 -2.91 15.57
N GLU A 280 -8.13 -1.86 15.05
CA GLU A 280 -9.57 -1.61 15.12
C GLU A 280 -10.26 -2.12 13.87
#